data_AF-A0A2V5NQ73-F1
#
_entry.id   AF-A0A2V5NQ73-F1
#
_cell.length_a   1.000
_cell.length_b   1.000
_cell.length_c   1.000
_cell.angle_alpha   90.00
_cell.angle_beta   90.00
_cell.angle_gamma   90.00
#
_symmetry.space_group_name_H-M   'P 1'
#
loop_
_entity.id
_entity.type
_entity.pdbx_description
1 polymer ?
#
loop_
_entity_poly.entity_id
_entity_poly.type
_entity_poly.pdbx_seq_one_letter_code
_entity_poly.pdbx_strand_id
1 'polypeptide(L)'
;MPRLWQKVSLEGAGKLAPGYPSIGQGFDAMTCAALGLDEQAVKDYIEPNKPTYPKFEAWVEKNAKSLTPQAIEKHNAALRGYHHDAETRQSILGMRYFPDDASAPRDAVTLNNLDDWYEFQQAVLK
;
A
#
# COMPACT_ATOMS: atom_id res chain seq x y z
N MET A 1 1.25 1.64 6.14
CA MET A 1 0.01 2.42 6.30
C MET A 1 -0.21 3.50 5.24
N PRO A 2 0.74 4.41 4.91
CA PRO A 2 0.49 5.46 3.90
C PRO A 2 0.04 4.91 2.55
N ARG A 3 0.71 3.85 2.07
CA ARG A 3 0.33 3.12 0.86
C ARG A 3 -1.12 2.63 0.89
N LEU A 4 -1.49 1.87 1.92
CA LEU A 4 -2.85 1.36 2.14
C LEU A 4 -3.89 2.49 2.07
N TRP A 5 -3.68 3.58 2.81
CA TRP A 5 -4.57 4.74 2.79
C TRP A 5 -4.71 5.34 1.39
N GLN A 6 -3.59 5.53 0.68
CA GLN A 6 -3.59 6.13 -0.65
C GLN A 6 -4.36 5.25 -1.65
N LYS A 7 -4.13 3.94 -1.67
CA LYS A 7 -4.84 3.01 -2.57
C LYS A 7 -6.34 3.04 -2.37
N VAL A 8 -6.79 2.87 -1.12
CA VAL A 8 -8.22 2.87 -0.80
C VAL A 8 -8.85 4.23 -1.10
N SER A 9 -8.13 5.33 -0.85
CA SER A 9 -8.60 6.67 -1.20
C SER A 9 -8.75 6.87 -2.71
N LEU A 10 -7.81 6.32 -3.51
CA LEU A 10 -7.88 6.37 -4.96
C LEU A 10 -8.99 5.49 -5.51
N GLU A 11 -9.25 4.31 -4.93
CA GLU A 11 -10.39 3.46 -5.30
C GLU A 11 -11.71 4.19 -5.08
N GLY A 12 -11.92 4.73 -3.87
CA GLY A 12 -13.13 5.49 -3.54
C GLY A 12 -13.31 6.78 -4.37
N ALA A 13 -12.25 7.25 -5.02
CA ALA A 13 -12.30 8.37 -5.97
C ALA A 13 -12.46 7.93 -7.44
N GLY A 14 -12.47 6.63 -7.74
CA GLY A 14 -12.48 6.11 -9.11
C GLY A 14 -11.18 6.38 -9.88
N LYS A 15 -10.06 6.50 -9.16
CA LYS A 15 -8.73 6.89 -9.70
C LYS A 15 -7.62 5.87 -9.42
N LEU A 16 -7.96 4.72 -8.84
CA LEU A 16 -7.00 3.63 -8.69
C LEU A 16 -6.69 3.04 -10.07
N ALA A 17 -5.44 2.66 -10.30
CA ALA A 17 -5.01 2.10 -11.58
C ALA A 17 -5.83 0.85 -11.97
N PRO A 18 -6.17 0.66 -13.25
CA PRO A 18 -6.85 -0.56 -13.69
C PRO A 18 -6.08 -1.82 -13.31
N GLY A 19 -6.79 -2.82 -12.78
CA GLY A 19 -6.19 -4.09 -12.33
C GLY A 19 -5.54 -4.04 -10.95
N TYR A 20 -5.43 -2.87 -10.31
CA TYR A 20 -4.98 -2.79 -8.93
C TYR A 20 -6.10 -3.16 -7.95
N PRO A 21 -5.88 -4.12 -7.03
CA PRO A 21 -6.78 -4.27 -5.89
C PRO A 21 -6.55 -3.11 -4.93
N SER A 22 -7.61 -2.57 -4.34
CA SER A 22 -7.51 -1.54 -3.31
C SER A 22 -6.83 -2.04 -2.05
N ILE A 23 -7.35 -3.13 -1.47
CA ILE A 23 -6.65 -3.94 -0.47
C ILE A 23 -6.29 -5.25 -1.14
N GLY A 24 -5.01 -5.40 -1.50
CA GLY A 24 -4.48 -6.63 -2.09
C GLY A 24 -4.02 -7.64 -1.05
N GLN A 25 -3.92 -8.92 -1.45
CA GLN A 25 -3.48 -10.05 -0.61
C GLN A 25 -2.02 -9.96 -0.13
N GLY A 26 -1.23 -9.01 -0.64
CA GLY A 26 0.15 -8.77 -0.25
C GLY A 26 0.27 -7.74 0.87
N PHE A 27 1.02 -6.66 0.58
CA PHE A 27 1.34 -5.60 1.54
C PHE A 27 0.14 -5.08 2.34
N ASP A 28 -0.99 -4.81 1.66
CA ASP A 28 -2.17 -4.21 2.29
C ASP A 28 -2.81 -5.14 3.33
N ALA A 29 -3.08 -6.39 2.95
CA ALA A 29 -3.58 -7.42 3.85
C ALA A 29 -2.61 -7.70 5.01
N MET A 30 -1.29 -7.71 4.75
CA MET A 30 -0.28 -7.84 5.81
C MET A 30 -0.34 -6.69 6.81
N THR A 31 -0.53 -5.45 6.36
CA THR A 31 -0.69 -4.29 7.24
C THR A 31 -2.00 -4.36 8.03
N CYS A 32 -3.13 -4.71 7.39
CA CYS A 32 -4.41 -4.87 8.09
C CYS A 32 -4.33 -5.96 9.16
N ALA A 33 -3.81 -7.14 8.81
CA ALA A 33 -3.64 -8.27 9.73
C ALA A 33 -2.72 -7.91 10.92
N ALA A 34 -1.60 -7.24 10.65
CA ALA A 34 -0.66 -6.84 11.70
C ALA A 34 -1.27 -5.87 12.72
N LEU A 35 -2.14 -4.96 12.27
CA LEU A 35 -2.81 -3.98 13.13
C LEU A 35 -4.12 -4.53 13.72
N GLY A 36 -4.55 -5.72 13.32
CA GLY A 36 -5.85 -6.27 13.67
C GLY A 36 -7.00 -5.39 13.17
N LEU A 37 -6.89 -4.90 11.94
CA LEU A 37 -7.92 -4.14 11.24
C LEU A 37 -8.74 -5.08 10.35
N ASP A 38 -10.05 -4.85 10.32
CA ASP A 38 -10.93 -5.45 9.32
C ASP A 38 -10.80 -4.67 8.00
N GLU A 39 -10.58 -5.39 6.90
CA GLU A 39 -10.33 -4.78 5.59
C GLU A 39 -11.56 -4.00 5.08
N GLN A 40 -12.76 -4.50 5.33
CA GLN A 40 -13.99 -3.83 4.91
C GLN A 40 -14.22 -2.57 5.75
N ALA A 41 -13.98 -2.62 7.06
CA ALA A 41 -14.07 -1.45 7.93
C ALA A 41 -13.11 -0.31 7.52
N VAL A 42 -11.91 -0.65 7.00
CA VAL A 42 -10.99 0.33 6.44
C VAL A 42 -11.61 1.03 5.22
N LYS A 43 -12.19 0.27 4.29
CA LYS A 43 -12.86 0.82 3.10
C LYS A 43 -14.08 1.66 3.46
N ASP A 44 -14.96 1.12 4.30
CA ASP A 44 -16.19 1.77 4.77
C ASP A 44 -15.90 3.08 5.50
N TYR A 45 -14.73 3.21 6.14
CA TYR A 45 -14.29 4.48 6.69
C TYR A 45 -13.75 5.43 5.63
N ILE A 46 -12.82 4.99 4.79
CA ILE A 46 -12.10 5.89 3.86
C ILE A 46 -13.03 6.43 2.77
N GLU A 47 -13.83 5.58 2.13
CA GLU A 47 -14.62 5.92 0.94
C GLU A 47 -15.59 7.11 1.17
N PRO A 48 -16.48 7.08 2.17
CA PRO A 48 -17.40 8.20 2.41
C PRO A 48 -16.74 9.40 3.09
N ASN A 49 -15.71 9.19 3.92
CA ASN A 49 -15.15 10.28 4.75
C ASN A 49 -14.01 11.04 4.06
N LYS A 50 -13.35 10.46 3.05
CA LYS A 50 -12.17 11.01 2.35
C LYS A 50 -11.15 11.63 3.33
N PRO A 51 -10.71 10.87 4.35
CA PRO A 51 -9.87 11.41 5.40
C PRO A 51 -8.49 11.81 4.86
N THR A 52 -7.89 12.83 5.44
CA THR A 52 -6.44 13.04 5.30
C THR A 52 -5.69 11.88 5.95
N TYR A 53 -4.43 11.66 5.57
CA TYR A 53 -3.63 10.60 6.17
C TYR A 53 -3.58 10.66 7.72
N PRO A 54 -3.35 11.83 8.37
CA PRO A 54 -3.40 11.91 9.83
C PRO A 54 -4.77 11.58 10.44
N LYS A 55 -5.88 11.91 9.74
CA LYS A 55 -7.23 11.53 10.20
C LYS A 55 -7.43 10.01 10.12
N PHE A 56 -6.87 9.38 9.09
CA PHE A 56 -6.85 7.93 8.98
C PHE A 56 -6.02 7.29 10.10
N GLU A 57 -4.83 7.80 10.44
CA GLU A 57 -4.06 7.29 11.59
C GLU A 57 -4.84 7.42 12.90
N ALA A 58 -5.48 8.55 13.15
CA ALA A 58 -6.32 8.74 14.34
C ALA A 58 -7.54 7.78 14.38
N TRP A 59 -8.03 7.35 13.21
CA TRP A 59 -9.06 6.30 13.13
C TRP A 59 -8.46 4.92 13.42
N VAL A 60 -7.26 4.62 12.89
CA VAL A 60 -6.55 3.36 13.15
C VAL A 60 -6.28 3.20 14.65
N GLU A 61 -5.81 4.25 15.33
CA GLU A 61 -5.57 4.24 16.78
C GLU A 61 -6.80 3.80 17.60
N LYS A 62 -8.00 4.15 17.13
CA LYS A 62 -9.27 3.83 17.82
C LYS A 62 -9.81 2.44 17.46
N ASN A 63 -9.49 1.92 16.28
CA ASN A 63 -10.16 0.74 15.73
C ASN A 63 -9.26 -0.50 15.65
N ALA A 64 -7.94 -0.33 15.57
CA ALA A 64 -6.96 -1.40 15.54
C ALA A 64 -7.06 -2.28 16.81
N LYS A 65 -7.02 -3.59 16.62
CA LYS A 65 -7.01 -4.57 17.73
C LYS A 65 -5.59 -4.95 18.16
N SER A 66 -4.58 -4.61 17.37
CA SER A 66 -3.18 -4.94 17.63
C SER A 66 -2.23 -3.78 17.33
N LEU A 67 -2.50 -2.62 17.94
CA LEU A 67 -1.59 -1.46 17.86
C LEU A 67 -0.61 -1.47 19.04
N THR A 68 0.31 -2.42 19.05
CA THR A 68 1.37 -2.51 20.06
C THR A 68 2.75 -2.30 19.41
N PRO A 69 3.76 -1.82 20.17
CA PRO A 69 5.12 -1.72 19.67
C PRO A 69 5.66 -3.05 19.12
N GLN A 70 5.29 -4.19 19.74
CA GLN A 70 5.72 -5.51 19.27
C GLN A 70 5.05 -5.91 17.95
N ALA A 71 3.75 -5.64 17.77
CA ALA A 71 3.05 -5.93 16.53
C ALA A 71 3.61 -5.07 15.36
N ILE A 72 3.85 -3.79 15.64
CA ILE A 72 4.46 -2.85 14.68
C ILE A 72 5.86 -3.34 14.28
N GLU A 73 6.73 -3.66 15.24
CA GLU A 73 8.09 -4.11 14.90
C GLU A 73 8.07 -5.45 14.16
N LYS A 74 7.21 -6.40 14.56
CA LYS A 74 7.06 -7.68 13.86
C LYS A 74 6.66 -7.46 12.40
N HIS A 75 5.71 -6.56 12.14
CA HIS A 75 5.29 -6.23 10.78
C HIS A 75 6.41 -5.55 9.99
N ASN A 76 7.06 -4.54 10.57
CA ASN A 76 8.18 -3.85 9.93
C ASN A 76 9.32 -4.81 9.59
N ALA A 77 9.64 -5.75 10.48
CA ALA A 77 10.64 -6.79 10.24
C ALA A 77 10.23 -7.72 9.09
N ALA A 78 8.97 -8.14 9.01
CA ALA A 78 8.47 -8.94 7.90
C ALA A 78 8.60 -8.22 6.55
N LEU A 79 8.36 -6.90 6.53
CA LEU A 79 8.47 -6.09 5.32
C LEU A 79 9.92 -5.91 4.82
N ARG A 80 10.93 -5.94 5.71
CA ARG A 80 12.35 -5.83 5.30
C ARG A 80 12.81 -6.99 4.41
N GLY A 81 12.19 -8.16 4.53
CA GLY A 81 12.45 -9.33 3.68
C GLY A 81 11.35 -9.62 2.66
N TYR A 82 10.42 -8.68 2.45
CA TYR A 82 9.30 -8.87 1.55
C TYR A 82 9.70 -8.51 0.12
N HIS A 83 9.61 -9.49 -0.77
CA HIS A 83 9.98 -9.38 -2.18
C HIS A 83 8.82 -9.80 -3.07
N HIS A 84 8.68 -9.11 -4.20
CA HIS A 84 7.83 -9.57 -5.29
C HIS A 84 8.48 -10.74 -6.01
N ASP A 85 7.69 -11.54 -6.71
CA ASP A 85 8.24 -12.50 -7.66
C ASP A 85 8.97 -11.78 -8.82
N ALA A 86 9.75 -12.56 -9.58
CA ALA A 86 10.57 -12.04 -10.65
C ALA A 86 9.73 -11.36 -11.75
N GLU A 87 8.55 -11.91 -12.07
CA GLU A 87 7.67 -11.42 -13.11
C GLU A 87 7.09 -10.04 -12.75
N THR A 88 6.52 -9.92 -11.55
CA THR A 88 5.97 -8.68 -11.01
C THR A 88 7.05 -7.61 -10.93
N ARG A 89 8.25 -7.94 -10.44
CA ARG A 89 9.37 -7.00 -10.40
C ARG A 89 9.79 -6.54 -11.80
N GLN A 90 9.92 -7.46 -12.76
CA GLN A 90 10.26 -7.12 -14.14
C GLN A 90 9.20 -6.23 -14.79
N SER A 91 7.92 -6.50 -14.54
CA SER A 91 6.81 -5.67 -15.01
C SER A 91 6.93 -4.23 -14.49
N ILE A 92 7.13 -4.05 -13.18
CA ILE A 92 7.26 -2.72 -12.56
C ILE A 92 8.48 -1.98 -13.14
N LEU A 93 9.63 -2.62 -13.31
CA LEU A 93 10.82 -1.95 -13.85
C LEU A 93 10.65 -1.61 -15.34
N GLY A 94 10.13 -2.55 -16.13
CA GLY A 94 9.97 -2.42 -17.58
C GLY A 94 8.94 -1.36 -17.97
N MET A 95 7.78 -1.32 -17.30
CA MET A 95 6.72 -0.33 -17.59
C MET A 95 7.13 1.11 -17.26
N ARG A 96 8.13 1.28 -16.40
CA ARG A 96 8.53 2.58 -15.84
C ARG A 96 9.91 3.04 -16.33
N TYR A 97 10.49 2.30 -17.28
CA TYR A 97 11.78 2.59 -17.92
C TYR A 97 12.97 2.65 -16.93
N PHE A 98 12.89 1.89 -15.84
CA PHE A 98 14.04 1.71 -14.96
C PHE A 98 14.94 0.59 -15.49
N PRO A 99 16.28 0.80 -15.57
CA PRO A 99 17.19 -0.28 -15.91
C PRO A 99 17.13 -1.37 -14.84
N ASP A 100 16.95 -2.63 -15.23
CA ASP A 100 17.02 -3.77 -14.31
C ASP A 100 18.49 -4.20 -14.11
N ASP A 101 19.26 -3.33 -13.48
CA ASP A 101 20.67 -3.58 -13.17
C ASP A 101 20.91 -3.79 -11.66
N ALA A 102 22.17 -3.72 -11.24
CA ALA A 102 22.56 -3.90 -9.84
C ALA A 102 22.01 -2.80 -8.90
N SER A 103 21.62 -1.64 -9.44
CA SER A 103 21.05 -0.51 -8.69
C SER A 103 19.53 -0.60 -8.54
N ALA A 104 18.87 -1.44 -9.33
CA ALA A 104 17.42 -1.57 -9.32
C ALA A 104 16.91 -2.14 -7.99
N PRO A 105 15.83 -1.57 -7.41
CA PRO A 105 15.27 -2.06 -6.16
C PRO A 105 14.82 -3.52 -6.27
N ARG A 106 14.96 -4.22 -5.15
CA ARG A 106 14.63 -5.66 -5.03
C ARG A 106 13.50 -5.87 -4.02
N ASP A 107 13.35 -4.99 -3.05
CA ASP A 107 12.29 -5.08 -2.06
C ASP A 107 10.94 -4.63 -2.63
N ALA A 108 9.88 -5.34 -2.24
CA ALA A 108 8.53 -5.07 -2.72
C ALA A 108 8.03 -3.69 -2.28
N VAL A 109 8.50 -3.16 -1.15
CA VAL A 109 8.05 -1.88 -0.60
C VAL A 109 8.49 -0.72 -1.50
N THR A 110 9.76 -0.68 -1.89
CA THR A 110 10.29 0.34 -2.80
C THR A 110 9.68 0.20 -4.19
N LEU A 111 9.56 -1.03 -4.71
CA LEU A 111 8.90 -1.28 -6.00
C LEU A 111 7.44 -0.82 -6.00
N ASN A 112 6.69 -1.11 -4.94
CA ASN A 112 5.32 -0.64 -4.76
C ASN A 112 5.22 0.88 -4.79
N ASN A 113 6.10 1.58 -4.07
CA ASN A 113 6.10 3.04 -4.03
C ASN A 113 6.34 3.63 -5.43
N LEU A 114 7.32 3.12 -6.16
CA LEU A 114 7.62 3.58 -7.52
C LEU A 114 6.43 3.39 -8.46
N ASP A 115 5.76 2.24 -8.36
CA ASP A 115 4.61 1.93 -9.19
C ASP A 115 3.40 2.81 -8.84
N ASP A 116 3.10 2.95 -7.54
CA ASP A 116 2.01 3.80 -7.04
C ASP A 116 2.18 5.26 -7.41
N TRP A 117 3.38 5.81 -7.29
CA TRP A 117 3.64 7.22 -7.62
C TRP A 117 3.44 7.49 -9.10
N TYR A 118 3.89 6.56 -9.95
CA TYR A 118 3.66 6.66 -11.38
C TYR A 118 2.16 6.63 -11.70
N GLU A 119 1.44 5.64 -11.17
CA GLU A 119 0.00 5.48 -11.42
C GLU A 119 -0.82 6.66 -10.87
N PHE A 120 -0.48 7.14 -9.67
CA PHE A 120 -1.06 8.37 -9.12
C PHE A 120 -0.82 9.57 -10.04
N GLN A 121 0.39 9.72 -10.57
CA GLN A 121 0.72 10.79 -11.50
C GLN A 121 -0.11 10.68 -12.79
N GLN A 122 -0.30 9.46 -13.34
CA GLN A 122 -1.15 9.25 -14.52
C GLN A 122 -2.61 9.61 -14.27
N ALA A 123 -3.16 9.25 -13.10
CA ALA A 123 -4.59 9.39 -12.82
C ALA A 123 -5.00 10.76 -12.25
N VAL A 124 -4.06 11.50 -11.64
CA VAL A 124 -4.37 12.72 -10.88
C VAL A 124 -3.64 13.96 -11.39
N LEU A 125 -2.42 13.80 -11.91
CA LEU A 125 -1.57 14.93 -12.30
C LEU A 125 -1.47 15.15 -13.82
N LYS A 126 -1.95 14.21 -14.62
CA LYS A 126 -2.20 14.38 -16.06
C LYS A 126 -3.68 14.58 -16.32
#